data_AF-A0A8H7NBX2-F1
#
_entry.id   AF-A0A8H7NBX2-F1
#
_cell.length_a   1.000
_cell.length_b   1.000
_cell.length_c   1.000
_cell.angle_alpha   90.00
_cell.angle_beta   90.00
_cell.angle_gamma   90.00
#
_symmetry.space_group_name_H-M   'P 1'
#
loop_
_entity.id
_entity.type
_entity.pdbx_description
1 polymer ?
#
loop_
_entity_poly.entity_id
_entity_poly.type
_entity_poly.pdbx_seq_one_letter_code
_entity_poly.pdbx_strand_id
1 'polypeptide(L)'
;MHGMGAIRGWLEIPYQDKWLRWHPWQEWYDLWGNQQAKEELQSFFDHFLKGEENDWPKTPRVRMAVLRFGSKEPQSYENIVEDDFPLPRTQYRQAYLGPNNKIVLDQPLGLDSSLSYDSQSDDHLEFTYMFEETTQLIGIPKAVLYMSCPDHDDLDVYVTIEKLDKDGKQIKNLNIPWGGIPTNSFEDIKPDEETEVIAYKGPSGILRASHRAIDENKSMHPHWPFHPHDREEKIVPGTIIRLDIGIWAFGIEYEAGESLRVVIGGRNRSISNFGKDHTNNKGKHILHLGSEYQSHIILPFV
;
A
#
# COMPACT_ATOMS: atom_id res chain seq x y z
N MET A 1 4.22 1.73 9.39
CA MET A 1 4.01 3.17 9.62
C MET A 1 5.05 4.08 8.93
N HIS A 2 6.33 3.68 8.81
CA HIS A 2 7.40 4.57 8.31
C HIS A 2 7.97 4.22 6.92
N GLY A 3 7.37 3.26 6.20
CA GLY A 3 7.96 2.64 5.00
C GLY A 3 8.31 3.64 3.89
N MET A 4 7.41 4.55 3.53
CA MET A 4 7.66 5.49 2.42
C MET A 4 8.79 6.48 2.71
N GLY A 5 8.99 6.88 3.98
CA GLY A 5 10.11 7.73 4.38
C GLY A 5 11.46 7.01 4.27
N ALA A 6 11.51 5.73 4.66
CA ALA A 6 12.70 4.89 4.50
C ALA A 6 13.05 4.67 3.02
N ILE A 7 12.04 4.43 2.17
CA ILE A 7 12.20 4.32 0.71
C ILE A 7 12.75 5.62 0.12
N ARG A 8 12.20 6.77 0.52
CA ARG A 8 12.72 8.07 0.09
C ARG A 8 14.19 8.24 0.48
N GLY A 9 14.55 7.86 1.71
CA GLY A 9 15.94 7.84 2.16
C GLY A 9 16.82 6.95 1.28
N TRP A 10 16.38 5.74 0.95
CA TRP A 10 17.08 4.86 0.01
C TRP A 10 17.32 5.53 -1.34
N LEU A 11 16.30 6.19 -1.90
CA LEU A 11 16.38 6.80 -3.23
C LEU A 11 17.22 8.09 -3.27
N GLU A 12 17.14 8.93 -2.24
CA GLU A 12 17.66 10.31 -2.31
C GLU A 12 19.02 10.52 -1.63
N ILE A 13 19.46 9.64 -0.71
CA ILE A 13 20.77 9.85 -0.05
C ILE A 13 21.93 9.65 -1.05
N PRO A 14 22.94 10.55 -1.04
CA PRO A 14 24.02 10.55 -2.04
C PRO A 14 25.15 9.55 -1.74
N TYR A 15 24.99 8.72 -0.70
CA TYR A 15 26.02 7.80 -0.22
C TYR A 15 25.92 6.44 -0.91
N GLN A 16 27.07 5.84 -1.19
CA GLN A 16 27.19 4.53 -1.85
C GLN A 16 27.13 3.37 -0.87
N ASP A 17 27.64 3.57 0.36
CA ASP A 17 27.60 2.60 1.43
C ASP A 17 26.25 2.68 2.15
N LYS A 18 25.23 2.18 1.46
CA LYS A 18 23.86 2.07 1.96
C LYS A 18 23.30 0.69 1.69
N TRP A 19 22.47 0.24 2.62
CA TRP A 19 21.76 -1.04 2.55
C TRP A 19 20.28 -0.79 2.86
N LEU A 20 19.40 -1.50 2.15
CA LEU A 20 17.97 -1.54 2.38
C LEU A 20 17.56 -2.95 2.79
N ARG A 21 17.06 -3.10 4.01
CA ARG A 21 16.39 -4.31 4.48
C ARG A 21 14.91 -4.02 4.65
N TRP A 22 14.08 -4.63 3.82
CA TRP A 22 12.64 -4.69 4.01
C TRP A 22 12.31 -5.91 4.87
N HIS A 23 11.65 -5.72 6.01
CA HIS A 23 11.24 -6.79 6.90
C HIS A 23 9.71 -6.89 6.98
N PRO A 24 9.15 -8.09 7.26
CA PRO A 24 7.70 -8.32 7.33
C PRO A 24 7.10 -7.98 8.70
N TRP A 25 7.96 -7.60 9.65
CA TRP A 25 7.62 -7.47 11.06
C TRP A 25 7.25 -6.05 11.48
N GLN A 26 6.57 -5.95 12.62
CA GLN A 26 6.35 -4.72 13.37
C GLN A 26 7.68 -4.15 13.88
N GLU A 27 7.85 -2.82 13.91
CA GLU A 27 9.14 -2.15 14.18
C GLU A 27 9.81 -2.54 15.51
N TRP A 28 9.04 -2.67 16.59
CA TRP A 28 9.54 -3.00 17.92
C TRP A 28 9.87 -4.48 18.03
N TYR A 29 9.07 -5.33 17.37
CA TYR A 29 9.40 -6.73 17.26
C TYR A 29 10.68 -6.94 16.44
N ASP A 30 10.83 -6.29 15.29
CA ASP A 30 12.05 -6.41 14.48
C ASP A 30 13.28 -5.91 15.26
N LEU A 31 13.15 -4.80 16.00
CA LEU A 31 14.29 -4.23 16.72
C LEU A 31 14.69 -5.02 17.97
N TRP A 32 13.72 -5.57 18.72
CA TRP A 32 13.98 -6.17 20.04
C TRP A 32 13.61 -7.64 20.18
N GLY A 33 12.64 -8.12 19.40
CA GLY A 33 12.17 -9.50 19.40
C GLY A 33 12.86 -10.40 18.37
N ASN A 34 13.36 -9.82 17.27
CA ASN A 34 14.08 -10.53 16.23
C ASN A 34 15.60 -10.49 16.50
N GLN A 35 16.14 -11.60 17.01
CA GLN A 35 17.55 -11.71 17.34
C GLN A 35 18.47 -11.52 16.11
N GLN A 36 18.05 -12.00 14.93
CA GLN A 36 18.81 -11.83 13.69
C GLN A 36 18.95 -10.35 13.31
N ALA A 37 17.87 -9.57 13.44
CA ALA A 37 17.87 -8.15 13.13
C ALA A 37 18.84 -7.36 14.02
N LYS A 38 18.90 -7.71 15.31
CA LYS A 38 19.82 -7.12 16.29
C LYS A 38 21.28 -7.46 15.98
N GLU A 39 21.58 -8.72 15.70
CA GLU A 39 22.94 -9.17 15.35
C GLU A 39 23.44 -8.50 14.07
N GLU A 40 22.58 -8.37 13.08
CA GLU A 40 22.89 -7.69 11.83
C GLU A 40 23.18 -6.19 12.03
N LEU A 41 22.36 -5.49 12.81
CA LEU A 41 22.59 -4.08 13.14
C LEU A 41 23.91 -3.90 13.93
N GLN A 42 24.23 -4.83 14.82
CA GLN A 42 25.49 -4.82 15.54
C GLN A 42 26.68 -5.02 14.57
N SER A 43 26.58 -5.97 13.64
CA SER A 43 27.63 -6.21 12.63
C SER A 43 27.91 -4.96 11.78
N PHE A 44 26.87 -4.22 11.38
CA PHE A 44 27.01 -2.93 10.71
C PHE A 44 27.80 -1.91 11.56
N PHE A 45 27.42 -1.75 12.83
CA PHE A 45 28.12 -0.81 13.72
C PHE A 45 29.54 -1.23 14.07
N ASP A 46 29.79 -2.53 14.25
CA ASP A 46 31.13 -3.04 14.51
C ASP A 46 32.07 -2.74 13.33
N HIS A 47 31.57 -2.86 12.10
CA HIS A 47 32.34 -2.48 10.90
C HIS A 47 32.66 -0.98 10.86
N PHE A 48 31.63 -0.11 10.91
CA PHE A 48 31.82 1.32 10.65
C PHE A 48 32.27 2.14 11.86
N LEU A 49 31.89 1.75 13.08
CA LEU A 49 32.18 2.52 14.30
C LEU A 49 33.42 2.02 15.04
N LYS A 50 33.73 0.72 14.96
CA LYS A 50 34.93 0.14 15.58
C LYS A 50 36.04 -0.17 14.57
N GLY A 51 35.74 -0.20 13.28
CA GLY A 51 36.70 -0.58 12.24
C GLY A 51 37.01 -2.08 12.24
N GLU A 52 36.09 -2.92 12.74
CA GLU A 52 36.28 -4.38 12.73
C GLU A 52 36.21 -4.92 11.29
N GLU A 53 37.17 -5.77 10.93
CA GLU A 53 37.18 -6.52 9.65
C GLU A 53 36.22 -7.72 9.74
N ASN A 54 34.92 -7.43 9.72
CA ASN A 54 33.85 -8.42 9.68
C ASN A 54 33.28 -8.59 8.25
N ASP A 55 32.29 -9.46 8.11
CA ASP A 55 31.68 -9.78 6.81
C ASP A 55 30.61 -8.77 6.34
N TRP A 56 30.39 -7.65 7.04
CA TRP A 56 29.37 -6.67 6.65
C TRP A 56 29.46 -6.20 5.19
N PRO A 57 30.65 -5.92 4.61
CA PRO A 57 30.75 -5.52 3.21
C PRO A 57 30.23 -6.55 2.21
N LYS A 58 30.07 -7.83 2.61
CA LYS A 58 29.48 -8.90 1.79
C LYS A 58 27.96 -8.96 1.88
N THR A 59 27.34 -8.25 2.82
CA THR A 59 25.88 -8.21 2.99
C THR A 59 25.23 -7.64 1.72
N PRO A 60 24.24 -8.33 1.12
CA PRO A 60 23.55 -7.82 -0.06
C PRO A 60 22.89 -6.47 0.21
N ARG A 61 23.05 -5.53 -0.73
CA ARG A 61 22.61 -4.13 -0.59
C ARG A 61 21.10 -4.00 -0.45
N VAL A 62 20.32 -4.77 -1.20
CA VAL A 62 18.87 -4.79 -1.10
C VAL A 62 18.40 -6.19 -0.76
N ARG A 63 17.65 -6.29 0.32
CA ARG A 63 16.99 -7.52 0.78
C ARG A 63 15.53 -7.22 1.06
N MET A 64 14.66 -7.90 0.34
CA MET A 64 13.22 -7.72 0.40
C MET A 64 12.54 -8.79 1.26
N ALA A 65 11.35 -8.47 1.72
CA ALA A 65 10.40 -9.42 2.29
C ALA A 65 9.10 -9.40 1.49
N VAL A 66 8.48 -10.57 1.34
CA VAL A 66 7.19 -10.75 0.66
C VAL A 66 6.20 -11.37 1.63
N LEU A 67 5.13 -10.65 1.91
CA LEU A 67 4.06 -11.08 2.80
C LEU A 67 3.15 -12.09 2.08
N ARG A 68 2.75 -13.15 2.79
CA ARG A 68 1.84 -14.16 2.21
C ARG A 68 0.41 -14.07 2.75
N PHE A 69 0.21 -13.34 3.85
CA PHE A 69 -1.07 -13.18 4.58
C PHE A 69 -1.66 -14.50 5.09
N GLY A 70 -2.58 -14.40 6.05
CA GLY A 70 -3.21 -15.54 6.70
C GLY A 70 -2.24 -16.31 7.61
N SER A 71 -2.63 -17.51 8.00
CA SER A 71 -1.85 -18.39 8.91
C SER A 71 -0.91 -19.31 8.14
N LYS A 72 -0.12 -18.76 7.21
CA LYS A 72 0.80 -19.53 6.36
C LYS A 72 2.13 -19.76 7.06
N GLU A 73 2.78 -20.89 6.77
CA GLU A 73 4.14 -21.22 7.21
C GLU A 73 5.04 -21.46 5.97
N PRO A 74 6.17 -20.74 5.82
CA PRO A 74 6.52 -19.54 6.57
C PRO A 74 5.51 -18.40 6.33
N GLN A 75 5.35 -17.49 7.31
CA GLN A 75 4.40 -16.36 7.23
C GLN A 75 4.73 -15.38 6.11
N SER A 76 6.02 -15.24 5.81
CA SER A 76 6.58 -14.38 4.79
C SER A 76 7.86 -14.99 4.24
N TYR A 77 8.22 -14.62 3.03
CA TYR A 77 9.58 -14.81 2.54
C TYR A 77 10.43 -13.62 2.97
N GLU A 78 11.62 -13.89 3.51
CA GLU A 78 12.52 -12.87 4.05
C GLU A 78 13.89 -12.97 3.40
N ASN A 79 14.65 -11.87 3.43
CA ASN A 79 16.01 -11.79 2.89
C ASN A 79 16.12 -12.17 1.40
N ILE A 80 15.07 -11.92 0.61
CA ILE A 80 15.12 -12.09 -0.85
C ILE A 80 16.08 -11.05 -1.40
N VAL A 81 17.19 -11.48 -1.97
CA VAL A 81 18.19 -10.58 -2.54
C VAL A 81 17.68 -10.00 -3.86
N GLU A 82 17.74 -8.68 -3.97
CA GLU A 82 17.37 -7.95 -5.19
C GLU A 82 18.50 -6.97 -5.57
N ASP A 83 18.53 -6.55 -6.82
CA ASP A 83 19.56 -5.64 -7.33
C ASP A 83 19.38 -4.20 -6.84
N ASP A 84 18.12 -3.74 -6.76
CA ASP A 84 17.76 -2.39 -6.30
C ASP A 84 16.28 -2.35 -5.83
N PHE A 85 15.88 -1.21 -5.25
CA PHE A 85 14.48 -0.86 -5.01
C PHE A 85 14.15 0.53 -5.58
N PRO A 86 13.04 0.71 -6.33
CA PRO A 86 12.13 -0.33 -6.84
C PRO A 86 12.86 -1.41 -7.66
N LEU A 87 12.32 -2.64 -7.66
CA LEU A 87 12.98 -3.76 -8.33
C LEU A 87 13.11 -3.46 -9.83
N PRO A 88 14.29 -3.61 -10.45
CA PRO A 88 14.48 -3.35 -11.88
C PRO A 88 13.57 -4.19 -12.78
N ARG A 89 13.16 -5.36 -12.30
CA ARG A 89 12.27 -6.31 -13.01
C ARG A 89 10.77 -6.05 -12.80
N THR A 90 10.38 -5.05 -11.99
CA THR A 90 8.96 -4.73 -11.77
C THR A 90 8.30 -4.26 -13.07
N GLN A 91 7.22 -4.93 -13.44
CA GLN A 91 6.33 -4.58 -14.53
C GLN A 91 5.10 -3.86 -13.98
N TYR A 92 5.03 -2.55 -14.17
CA TYR A 92 3.86 -1.77 -13.77
C TYR A 92 2.72 -1.96 -14.76
N ARG A 93 1.64 -2.60 -14.30
CA ARG A 93 0.44 -2.91 -15.11
C ARG A 93 -0.73 -2.03 -14.69
N GLN A 94 -1.59 -1.70 -15.64
CA GLN A 94 -2.77 -0.87 -15.40
C GLN A 94 -3.97 -1.75 -15.07
N ALA A 95 -4.48 -1.65 -13.86
CA ALA A 95 -5.68 -2.33 -13.38
C ALA A 95 -6.89 -1.39 -13.45
N TYR A 96 -7.57 -1.39 -14.59
CA TYR A 96 -8.75 -0.57 -14.85
C TYR A 96 -9.93 -1.03 -14.00
N LEU A 97 -10.60 -0.08 -13.35
CA LEU A 97 -11.79 -0.33 -12.54
C LEU A 97 -13.00 -0.43 -13.46
N GLY A 98 -13.69 -1.56 -13.45
CA GLY A 98 -14.68 -1.89 -14.46
C GLY A 98 -16.05 -2.32 -13.95
N PRO A 99 -16.97 -2.60 -14.90
CA PRO A 99 -18.33 -2.96 -14.58
C PRO A 99 -18.39 -4.24 -13.75
N ASN A 100 -19.48 -4.40 -12.99
CA ASN A 100 -19.70 -5.54 -12.09
C ASN A 100 -18.60 -5.72 -11.04
N ASN A 101 -17.98 -4.63 -10.58
CA ASN A 101 -16.98 -4.63 -9.50
C ASN A 101 -15.75 -5.49 -9.86
N LYS A 102 -15.33 -5.48 -11.13
CA LYS A 102 -14.17 -6.23 -11.62
C LYS A 102 -13.05 -5.30 -12.04
N ILE A 103 -11.83 -5.81 -11.94
CA ILE A 103 -10.62 -5.18 -12.46
C ILE A 103 -10.26 -5.83 -13.80
N VAL A 104 -9.92 -5.01 -14.79
CA VAL A 104 -9.41 -5.45 -16.10
C VAL A 104 -7.98 -4.96 -16.26
N LEU A 105 -7.04 -5.87 -16.53
CA LEU A 105 -5.63 -5.52 -16.71
C LEU A 105 -5.32 -5.08 -18.15
N ASP A 106 -4.59 -3.98 -18.27
CA ASP A 106 -3.96 -3.43 -19.50
C ASP A 106 -4.91 -3.22 -20.69
N GLN A 107 -6.21 -3.21 -20.44
CA GLN A 107 -7.25 -2.96 -21.43
C GLN A 107 -8.21 -1.89 -20.90
N PRO A 108 -8.17 -0.68 -21.49
CA PRO A 108 -9.12 0.37 -21.15
C PRO A 108 -10.55 -0.06 -21.45
N LEU A 109 -11.49 0.49 -20.68
CA LEU A 109 -12.91 0.18 -20.82
C LEU A 109 -13.58 1.08 -21.86
N GLY A 110 -14.48 0.51 -22.66
CA GLY A 110 -15.09 1.22 -23.78
C GLY A 110 -16.43 1.91 -23.50
N LEU A 111 -17.09 1.59 -22.38
CA LEU A 111 -18.39 2.16 -22.04
C LEU A 111 -18.29 3.06 -20.81
N ASP A 112 -18.68 4.33 -20.97
CA ASP A 112 -18.69 5.30 -19.89
C ASP A 112 -19.79 4.97 -18.88
N SER A 113 -19.44 5.00 -17.61
CA SER A 113 -20.35 4.76 -16.49
C SER A 113 -19.85 5.48 -15.24
N SER A 114 -20.69 5.54 -14.22
CA SER A 114 -20.28 6.02 -12.91
C SER A 114 -20.88 5.17 -11.80
N LEU A 115 -20.16 5.13 -10.69
CA LEU A 115 -20.57 4.47 -9.45
C LEU A 115 -20.46 5.49 -8.33
N SER A 116 -21.29 5.36 -7.29
CA SER A 116 -21.30 6.32 -6.19
C SER A 116 -21.39 5.63 -4.85
N TYR A 117 -20.84 6.27 -3.82
CA TYR A 117 -20.97 5.87 -2.43
C TYR A 117 -21.26 7.09 -1.54
N ASP A 118 -21.92 6.87 -0.41
CA ASP A 118 -22.11 7.87 0.64
C ASP A 118 -20.81 8.06 1.43
N SER A 119 -20.14 9.20 1.20
CA SER A 119 -18.84 9.53 1.79
C SER A 119 -18.88 9.76 3.31
N GLN A 120 -20.07 9.92 3.89
CA GLN A 120 -20.26 10.16 5.33
C GLN A 120 -20.57 8.88 6.12
N SER A 121 -20.67 7.74 5.45
CA SER A 121 -20.96 6.44 6.02
C SER A 121 -19.79 5.46 5.78
N ASP A 122 -19.99 4.18 6.08
CA ASP A 122 -19.02 3.11 5.77
C ASP A 122 -19.21 2.54 4.35
N ASP A 123 -20.09 3.15 3.56
CA ASP A 123 -20.32 2.84 2.15
C ASP A 123 -19.05 3.09 1.32
N HIS A 124 -18.85 2.24 0.30
CA HIS A 124 -17.63 2.20 -0.49
C HIS A 124 -17.86 1.43 -1.79
N LEU A 125 -16.94 1.62 -2.73
CA LEU A 125 -16.85 0.82 -3.95
C LEU A 125 -15.75 -0.22 -3.78
N GLU A 126 -15.98 -1.43 -4.31
CA GLU A 126 -14.99 -2.50 -4.35
C GLU A 126 -14.81 -3.02 -5.77
N PHE A 127 -13.58 -3.38 -6.12
CA PHE A 127 -13.23 -3.98 -7.41
C PHE A 127 -12.23 -5.11 -7.20
N THR A 128 -12.47 -6.25 -7.83
CA THR A 128 -11.67 -7.46 -7.57
C THR A 128 -10.96 -7.96 -8.83
N TYR A 129 -9.69 -8.33 -8.68
CA TYR A 129 -8.89 -9.10 -9.63
C TYR A 129 -8.50 -10.44 -9.00
N MET A 130 -8.84 -11.55 -9.67
CA MET A 130 -8.43 -12.90 -9.25
C MET A 130 -7.19 -13.31 -10.02
N PHE A 131 -6.21 -13.88 -9.32
CA PHE A 131 -4.98 -14.36 -9.94
C PHE A 131 -5.15 -15.82 -10.41
N GLU A 132 -4.77 -16.11 -11.65
CA GLU A 132 -4.83 -17.47 -12.21
C GLU A 132 -3.63 -18.32 -11.80
N GLU A 133 -2.51 -17.69 -11.49
CA GLU A 133 -1.26 -18.30 -11.04
C GLU A 133 -0.66 -17.52 -9.86
N THR A 134 0.23 -18.17 -9.10
CA THR A 134 0.92 -17.49 -7.99
C THR A 134 1.72 -16.30 -8.52
N THR A 135 1.38 -15.11 -8.05
CA THR A 135 1.91 -13.84 -8.54
C THR A 135 2.37 -12.98 -7.37
N GLN A 136 3.51 -12.31 -7.51
CA GLN A 136 3.99 -11.35 -6.51
C GLN A 136 3.81 -9.93 -7.04
N LEU A 137 3.31 -9.05 -6.16
CA LEU A 137 3.29 -7.63 -6.40
C LEU A 137 4.28 -6.97 -5.44
N ILE A 138 5.35 -6.36 -5.97
CA ILE A 138 6.43 -5.75 -5.18
C ILE A 138 6.83 -4.41 -5.79
N GLY A 139 6.55 -3.31 -5.09
CA GLY A 139 6.93 -1.97 -5.53
C GLY A 139 6.00 -0.87 -5.04
N ILE A 140 5.93 0.22 -5.81
CA ILE A 140 5.23 1.45 -5.45
C ILE A 140 3.95 1.61 -6.32
N PRO A 141 2.76 1.28 -5.81
CA PRO A 141 1.50 1.44 -6.54
C PRO A 141 0.98 2.89 -6.54
N LYS A 142 0.08 3.19 -7.49
CA LYS A 142 -0.65 4.47 -7.57
C LYS A 142 -2.09 4.26 -8.00
N ALA A 143 -3.04 4.99 -7.43
CA ALA A 143 -4.38 5.11 -7.99
C ALA A 143 -4.48 6.34 -8.90
N VAL A 144 -5.13 6.19 -10.05
CA VAL A 144 -5.57 7.30 -10.89
C VAL A 144 -7.09 7.23 -10.94
N LEU A 145 -7.76 8.16 -10.27
CA LEU A 145 -9.21 8.16 -10.12
C LEU A 145 -9.83 9.42 -10.70
N TYR A 146 -10.91 9.28 -11.46
CA TYR A 146 -11.73 10.39 -11.92
C TYR A 146 -12.95 10.50 -11.02
N MET A 147 -13.01 11.56 -10.22
CA MET A 147 -13.96 11.70 -9.12
C MET A 147 -14.76 13.01 -9.25
N SER A 148 -15.98 13.02 -8.75
CA SER A 148 -16.76 14.25 -8.54
C SER A 148 -17.61 14.16 -7.28
N CYS A 149 -17.95 15.30 -6.69
CA CYS A 149 -18.93 15.41 -5.60
C CYS A 149 -19.92 16.53 -5.92
N PRO A 150 -21.23 16.26 -6.07
CA PRO A 150 -22.23 17.30 -6.30
C PRO A 150 -22.59 18.08 -5.03
N ASP A 151 -22.28 17.54 -3.85
CA ASP A 151 -22.77 18.05 -2.55
C ASP A 151 -21.74 18.88 -1.79
N HIS A 152 -20.49 18.93 -2.25
CA HIS A 152 -19.40 19.66 -1.60
C HIS A 152 -18.33 20.15 -2.59
N ASP A 153 -17.43 21.00 -2.10
CA ASP A 153 -16.33 21.62 -2.84
C ASP A 153 -14.96 20.99 -2.52
N ASP A 154 -14.96 19.85 -1.83
CA ASP A 154 -13.77 19.06 -1.50
C ASP A 154 -14.15 17.58 -1.28
N LEU A 155 -13.16 16.69 -1.38
CA LEU A 155 -13.33 15.25 -1.21
C LEU A 155 -12.06 14.65 -0.57
N ASP A 156 -12.20 13.97 0.56
CA ASP A 156 -11.21 13.06 1.12
C ASP A 156 -11.45 11.66 0.54
N VAL A 157 -10.55 11.19 -0.31
CA VAL A 157 -10.66 9.89 -0.99
C VAL A 157 -9.61 8.94 -0.43
N TYR A 158 -10.09 7.80 0.06
CA TYR A 158 -9.26 6.71 0.58
C TYR A 158 -9.26 5.57 -0.43
N VAL A 159 -8.09 4.97 -0.66
CA VAL A 159 -7.91 3.79 -1.49
C VAL A 159 -7.15 2.74 -0.68
N THR A 160 -7.71 1.54 -0.57
CA THR A 160 -7.06 0.40 0.09
C THR A 160 -6.94 -0.76 -0.88
N ILE A 161 -5.80 -1.44 -0.87
CA ILE A 161 -5.62 -2.72 -1.55
C ILE A 161 -5.69 -3.82 -0.49
N GLU A 162 -6.65 -4.71 -0.63
CA GLU A 162 -6.88 -5.83 0.27
C GLU A 162 -6.58 -7.15 -0.44
N LYS A 163 -6.29 -8.19 0.35
CA LYS A 163 -6.12 -9.54 -0.15
C LYS A 163 -7.28 -10.42 0.29
N LEU A 164 -7.84 -11.18 -0.64
CA LEU A 164 -8.89 -12.15 -0.42
C LEU A 164 -8.35 -13.56 -0.62
N ASP A 165 -8.83 -14.51 0.17
CA ASP A 165 -8.62 -15.93 -0.07
C ASP A 165 -9.46 -16.45 -1.26
N LYS A 166 -9.36 -17.75 -1.53
CA LYS A 166 -10.05 -18.44 -2.64
C LYS A 166 -11.57 -18.43 -2.52
N ASP A 167 -12.09 -18.22 -1.32
CA ASP A 167 -13.53 -18.15 -1.04
C ASP A 167 -14.03 -16.69 -1.04
N GLY A 168 -13.14 -15.72 -1.32
CA GLY A 168 -13.45 -14.30 -1.36
C GLY A 168 -13.48 -13.62 0.01
N LYS A 169 -13.02 -14.29 1.08
CA LYS A 169 -12.93 -13.69 2.41
C LYS A 169 -11.65 -12.87 2.52
N GLN A 170 -11.74 -11.68 3.11
CA GLN A 170 -10.56 -10.87 3.41
C GLN A 170 -9.65 -11.59 4.38
N ILE A 171 -8.37 -11.68 4.03
CA ILE A 171 -7.32 -12.17 4.90
C ILE A 171 -6.41 -11.02 5.35
N LYS A 172 -5.81 -11.19 6.52
CA LYS A 172 -4.92 -10.21 7.17
C LYS A 172 -3.50 -10.75 7.23
N ASN A 173 -2.53 -9.86 7.30
CA ASN A 173 -1.16 -10.20 7.70
C ASN A 173 -1.01 -10.01 9.21
N LEU A 174 -0.25 -10.88 9.85
CA LEU A 174 0.17 -10.73 11.23
C LEU A 174 1.52 -10.01 11.26
N ASN A 175 1.65 -8.93 12.01
CA ASN A 175 2.89 -8.14 12.01
C ASN A 175 3.89 -8.61 13.07
N ILE A 176 3.47 -9.44 14.01
CA ILE A 176 4.30 -10.02 15.08
C ILE A 176 4.03 -11.52 15.06
N PRO A 177 5.02 -12.42 15.02
CA PRO A 177 4.76 -13.85 14.95
C PRO A 177 3.91 -14.32 16.15
N TRP A 178 3.14 -15.40 15.97
CA TRP A 178 2.22 -15.91 17.00
C TRP A 178 2.87 -16.09 18.38
N GLY A 179 4.13 -16.57 18.43
CA GLY A 179 4.86 -16.71 19.70
C GLY A 179 5.19 -15.39 20.43
N GLY A 180 4.98 -14.24 19.78
CA GLY A 180 5.19 -12.90 20.34
C GLY A 180 3.91 -12.21 20.86
N ILE A 181 2.74 -12.86 20.76
CA ILE A 181 1.45 -12.32 21.21
C ILE A 181 0.66 -13.37 22.01
N PRO A 182 -0.29 -12.98 22.87
CA PRO A 182 -0.99 -13.93 23.76
C PRO A 182 -2.08 -14.78 23.08
N THR A 183 -2.16 -14.77 21.75
CA THR A 183 -3.20 -15.45 20.93
C THR A 183 -2.54 -16.29 19.84
N ASN A 184 -3.23 -17.34 19.36
CA ASN A 184 -2.69 -18.28 18.36
C ASN A 184 -3.42 -18.27 17.02
N SER A 185 -4.45 -17.44 16.86
CA SER A 185 -5.21 -17.31 15.61
C SER A 185 -5.74 -15.89 15.46
N PHE A 186 -6.15 -15.50 14.24
CA PHE A 186 -6.75 -14.18 14.00
C PHE A 186 -8.15 -14.08 14.63
N GLU A 187 -8.85 -15.20 14.74
CA GLU A 187 -10.18 -15.32 15.33
C GLU A 187 -10.18 -15.12 16.85
N ASP A 188 -9.04 -15.41 17.51
CA ASP A 188 -8.88 -15.24 18.95
C ASP A 188 -8.52 -13.79 19.36
N ILE A 189 -8.14 -12.93 18.41
CA ILE A 189 -7.79 -11.54 18.67
C ILE A 189 -9.07 -10.75 18.94
N LYS A 190 -9.19 -10.16 20.13
CA LYS A 190 -10.36 -9.35 20.46
C LYS A 190 -10.39 -8.06 19.62
N PRO A 191 -11.57 -7.51 19.29
CA PRO A 191 -11.67 -6.30 18.47
C PRO A 191 -10.91 -5.08 19.03
N ASP A 192 -10.81 -4.93 20.35
CA ASP A 192 -10.06 -3.87 21.03
C ASP A 192 -8.55 -4.13 21.09
N GLU A 193 -8.12 -5.36 20.84
CA GLU A 193 -6.72 -5.79 20.75
C GLU A 193 -6.24 -5.86 19.29
N GLU A 194 -7.15 -5.99 18.32
CA GLU A 194 -6.85 -5.99 16.89
C GLU A 194 -6.42 -4.59 16.45
N THR A 195 -5.13 -4.34 16.59
CA THR A 195 -4.50 -3.07 16.29
C THR A 195 -3.65 -3.16 15.02
N GLU A 196 -3.44 -2.04 14.33
CA GLU A 196 -2.44 -1.92 13.23
C GLU A 196 -1.02 -2.40 13.61
N VAL A 197 -0.71 -2.46 14.92
CA VAL A 197 0.53 -3.04 15.45
C VAL A 197 0.53 -4.56 15.29
N ILE A 198 -0.61 -5.22 15.48
CA ILE A 198 -0.72 -6.68 15.45
C ILE A 198 -1.10 -7.18 14.06
N ALA A 199 -2.01 -6.51 13.37
CA ALA A 199 -2.55 -6.96 12.10
C ALA A 199 -2.48 -5.88 11.01
N TYR A 200 -2.36 -6.32 9.77
CA TYR A 200 -2.29 -5.47 8.59
C TYR A 200 -3.25 -5.96 7.51
N LYS A 201 -4.08 -5.05 6.99
CA LYS A 201 -5.12 -5.36 5.98
C LYS A 201 -4.66 -5.14 4.54
N GLY A 202 -3.47 -4.57 4.34
CA GLY A 202 -2.93 -4.20 3.03
C GLY A 202 -2.69 -2.69 2.89
N PRO A 203 -2.02 -2.26 1.81
CA PRO A 203 -1.53 -0.90 1.69
C PRO A 203 -2.67 0.07 1.38
N SER A 204 -2.52 1.31 1.83
CA SER A 204 -3.50 2.36 1.62
C SER A 204 -2.88 3.64 1.06
N GLY A 205 -3.74 4.45 0.46
CA GLY A 205 -3.47 5.81 -0.01
C GLY A 205 -4.64 6.72 0.37
N ILE A 206 -4.35 7.99 0.59
CA ILE A 206 -5.35 9.01 0.87
C ILE A 206 -4.97 10.30 0.14
N LEU A 207 -5.97 10.99 -0.40
CA LEU A 207 -5.78 12.35 -0.89
C LEU A 207 -7.02 13.20 -0.62
N ARG A 208 -6.81 14.40 -0.07
CA ARG A 208 -7.78 15.48 -0.10
C ARG A 208 -7.72 16.17 -1.45
N ALA A 209 -8.84 16.21 -2.15
CA ALA A 209 -8.90 16.61 -3.54
C ALA A 209 -8.50 18.08 -3.78
N SER A 210 -8.74 18.98 -2.84
CA SER A 210 -8.22 20.36 -2.91
C SER A 210 -6.68 20.46 -2.87
N HIS A 211 -5.98 19.41 -2.42
CA HIS A 211 -4.51 19.33 -2.42
C HIS A 211 -3.95 18.51 -3.58
N ARG A 212 -4.73 18.23 -4.62
CA ARG A 212 -4.35 17.38 -5.77
C ARG A 212 -3.20 17.91 -6.63
N ALA A 213 -2.70 19.13 -6.41
CA ALA A 213 -1.56 19.66 -7.15
C ALA A 213 -0.34 18.73 -7.03
N ILE A 214 0.46 18.61 -8.10
CA ILE A 214 1.64 17.76 -8.15
C ILE A 214 2.83 18.61 -8.59
N ASP A 215 3.96 18.46 -7.89
CA ASP A 215 5.28 18.95 -8.34
C ASP A 215 6.10 17.75 -8.82
N GLU A 216 6.04 17.49 -10.12
CA GLU A 216 6.66 16.31 -10.73
C GLU A 216 8.18 16.27 -10.56
N ASN A 217 8.83 17.43 -10.35
CA ASN A 217 10.28 17.48 -10.12
C ASN A 217 10.67 16.98 -8.73
N LYS A 218 9.71 16.84 -7.81
CA LYS A 218 9.91 16.34 -6.44
C LYS A 218 9.30 14.97 -6.20
N SER A 219 8.58 14.42 -7.17
CA SER A 219 8.08 13.05 -7.12
C SER A 219 9.28 12.10 -7.04
N MET A 220 9.42 11.36 -5.93
CA MET A 220 10.51 10.40 -5.76
C MET A 220 10.40 9.19 -6.71
N HIS A 221 9.21 8.97 -7.27
CA HIS A 221 8.91 7.90 -8.21
C HIS A 221 7.69 8.30 -9.08
N PRO A 222 7.59 7.88 -10.36
CA PRO A 222 6.43 8.18 -11.23
C PRO A 222 5.07 7.71 -10.69
N HIS A 223 5.09 6.79 -9.73
CA HIS A 223 3.91 6.25 -9.06
C HIS A 223 3.79 6.70 -7.59
N TRP A 224 4.58 7.69 -7.19
CA TRP A 224 4.45 8.35 -5.89
C TRP A 224 4.48 9.87 -6.09
N PRO A 225 3.33 10.48 -6.45
CA PRO A 225 3.26 11.90 -6.74
C PRO A 225 3.62 12.72 -5.50
N PHE A 226 4.44 13.75 -5.69
CA PHE A 226 4.66 14.74 -4.64
C PHE A 226 3.56 15.79 -4.69
N HIS A 227 2.65 15.75 -3.72
CA HIS A 227 1.69 16.81 -3.47
C HIS A 227 2.33 17.87 -2.58
N PRO A 228 2.48 19.14 -3.04
CA PRO A 228 3.15 20.17 -2.24
C PRO A 228 2.41 20.53 -0.95
N HIS A 229 1.09 20.34 -0.92
CA HIS A 229 0.20 20.75 0.17
C HIS A 229 0.34 22.22 0.58
N ASP A 230 0.79 23.09 -0.32
CA ASP A 230 1.06 24.51 -0.05
C ASP A 230 -0.17 25.43 -0.25
N ARG A 231 -1.25 24.89 -0.82
CA ARG A 231 -2.52 25.59 -1.05
C ARG A 231 -3.68 24.60 -1.15
N GLU A 232 -4.89 25.14 -1.01
CA GLU A 232 -6.15 24.44 -1.28
C GLU A 232 -6.78 24.98 -2.57
N GLU A 233 -6.99 24.12 -3.56
CA GLU A 233 -7.72 24.41 -4.78
C GLU A 233 -9.11 23.77 -4.72
N LYS A 234 -10.06 24.46 -4.08
CA LYS A 234 -11.45 24.00 -3.97
C LYS A 234 -12.07 23.67 -5.32
N ILE A 235 -13.03 22.76 -5.31
CA ILE A 235 -13.62 22.16 -6.51
C ILE A 235 -15.04 22.71 -6.65
N VAL A 236 -15.41 23.13 -7.86
CA VAL A 236 -16.81 23.49 -8.11
C VAL A 236 -17.65 22.21 -8.00
N PRO A 237 -18.69 22.16 -7.15
CA PRO A 237 -19.49 20.96 -6.96
C PRO A 237 -19.99 20.37 -8.29
N GLY A 238 -19.88 19.07 -8.44
CA GLY A 238 -20.22 18.30 -9.64
C GLY A 238 -19.13 18.26 -10.71
N THR A 239 -18.03 19.00 -10.57
CA THR A 239 -16.90 18.95 -11.52
C THR A 239 -16.15 17.63 -11.39
N ILE A 240 -15.91 16.96 -12.52
CA ILE A 240 -15.06 15.77 -12.59
C ILE A 240 -13.60 16.21 -12.53
N ILE A 241 -12.85 15.64 -11.60
CA ILE A 241 -11.43 15.90 -11.41
C ILE A 241 -10.64 14.60 -11.43
N ARG A 242 -9.39 14.69 -11.87
CA ARG A 242 -8.43 13.59 -11.77
C ARG A 242 -7.67 13.68 -10.44
N LEU A 243 -7.54 12.55 -9.76
CA LEU A 243 -6.77 12.35 -8.55
C LEU A 243 -5.70 11.28 -8.80
N ASP A 244 -4.43 11.66 -8.68
CA ASP A 244 -3.31 10.72 -8.63
C ASP A 244 -2.97 10.49 -7.15
N ILE A 245 -3.33 9.34 -6.60
CA ILE A 245 -3.17 9.02 -5.17
C ILE A 245 -2.06 7.99 -5.01
N GLY A 246 -0.97 8.36 -4.33
CA GLY A 246 0.08 7.41 -3.95
C GLY A 246 -0.48 6.38 -2.96
N ILE A 247 -0.29 5.09 -3.25
CA ILE A 247 -0.62 3.99 -2.33
C ILE A 247 0.70 3.45 -1.77
N TRP A 248 0.75 3.17 -0.46
CA TRP A 248 1.99 2.75 0.18
C TRP A 248 2.61 1.54 -0.52
N ALA A 249 3.93 1.59 -0.67
CA ALA A 249 4.70 0.51 -1.28
C ALA A 249 4.58 -0.78 -0.46
N PHE A 250 4.56 -1.91 -1.15
CA PHE A 250 4.32 -3.22 -0.55
C PHE A 250 5.01 -4.34 -1.32
N GLY A 251 5.16 -5.49 -0.66
CA GLY A 251 5.53 -6.77 -1.24
C GLY A 251 4.56 -7.85 -0.75
N ILE A 252 3.66 -8.30 -1.62
CA ILE A 252 2.63 -9.31 -1.28
C ILE A 252 2.58 -10.36 -2.38
N GLU A 253 2.57 -11.63 -1.97
CA GLU A 253 2.27 -12.76 -2.85
C GLU A 253 0.77 -13.04 -2.86
N TYR A 254 0.23 -13.38 -4.02
CA TYR A 254 -1.13 -13.90 -4.22
C TYR A 254 -1.02 -15.27 -4.87
N GLU A 255 -1.49 -16.33 -4.21
CA GLU A 255 -1.56 -17.68 -4.79
C GLU A 255 -2.67 -17.77 -5.84
N ALA A 256 -2.55 -18.73 -6.74
CA ALA A 256 -3.61 -19.04 -7.72
C ALA A 256 -4.98 -19.19 -7.05
N GLY A 257 -5.97 -18.44 -7.51
CA GLY A 257 -7.34 -18.37 -6.98
C GLY A 257 -7.54 -17.35 -5.86
N GLU A 258 -6.49 -16.82 -5.23
CA GLU A 258 -6.60 -15.65 -4.35
C GLU A 258 -6.89 -14.40 -5.18
N SER A 259 -7.38 -13.35 -4.53
CA SER A 259 -7.73 -12.11 -5.21
C SER A 259 -7.14 -10.88 -4.55
N LEU A 260 -6.87 -9.86 -5.35
CA LEU A 260 -6.68 -8.48 -4.92
C LEU A 260 -8.03 -7.77 -4.98
N ARG A 261 -8.38 -7.05 -3.93
CA ARG A 261 -9.56 -6.16 -3.90
C ARG A 261 -9.12 -4.71 -3.68
N VAL A 262 -9.49 -3.83 -4.59
CA VAL A 262 -9.36 -2.38 -4.44
C VAL A 262 -10.63 -1.86 -3.80
N VAL A 263 -10.50 -1.13 -2.70
CA VAL A 263 -11.62 -0.46 -2.02
C VAL A 263 -11.44 1.05 -2.12
N ILE A 264 -12.48 1.76 -2.55
CA ILE A 264 -12.50 3.23 -2.66
C ILE A 264 -13.63 3.75 -1.78
N GLY A 265 -13.30 4.64 -0.84
CA GLY A 265 -14.26 5.13 0.15
C GLY A 265 -13.97 6.54 0.64
N GLY A 266 -14.88 7.05 1.49
CA GLY A 266 -14.78 8.38 2.10
C GLY A 266 -14.13 8.38 3.48
N ARG A 267 -13.71 7.20 3.96
CA ARG A 267 -13.15 6.98 5.29
C ARG A 267 -12.00 6.00 5.27
N ASN A 268 -11.13 6.10 6.27
CA ASN A 268 -10.08 5.13 6.48
C ASN A 268 -10.68 3.76 6.88
N ARG A 269 -10.22 2.69 6.23
CA ARG A 269 -10.63 1.29 6.51
C ARG A 269 -9.51 0.44 7.12
N SER A 270 -8.33 1.03 7.31
CA SER A 270 -7.23 0.40 8.03
C SER A 270 -7.61 0.18 9.50
N ILE A 271 -6.80 -0.62 10.21
CA ILE A 271 -7.05 -0.95 11.61
C ILE A 271 -6.64 0.25 12.48
N SER A 272 -7.60 1.13 12.76
CA SER A 272 -7.33 2.38 13.47
C SER A 272 -7.09 2.18 14.97
N ASN A 273 -5.96 2.66 15.48
CA ASN A 273 -5.68 2.73 16.92
C ASN A 273 -5.51 4.16 17.45
N PHE A 274 -5.40 5.15 16.56
CA PHE A 274 -4.95 6.48 16.93
C PHE A 274 -5.85 7.54 16.28
N GLY A 275 -6.65 8.21 17.12
CA GLY A 275 -7.37 9.42 16.75
C GLY A 275 -8.79 9.21 16.21
N LYS A 276 -9.42 10.33 15.87
CA LYS A 276 -10.74 10.39 15.24
C LYS A 276 -10.57 10.59 13.74
N ASP A 277 -11.52 10.12 12.95
CA ASP A 277 -11.57 10.44 11.53
C ASP A 277 -11.72 11.97 11.37
N HIS A 278 -10.77 12.59 10.68
CA HIS A 278 -10.71 14.04 10.44
C HIS A 278 -11.27 14.42 9.05
N THR A 279 -12.08 13.54 8.46
CA THR A 279 -12.74 13.78 7.18
C THR A 279 -13.70 14.97 7.24
N ASN A 280 -13.69 15.79 6.19
CA ASN A 280 -14.68 16.85 5.95
C ASN A 280 -15.63 16.50 4.79
N ASN A 281 -15.73 15.20 4.47
CA ASN A 281 -16.61 14.71 3.41
C ASN A 281 -18.09 15.03 3.64
N LYS A 282 -18.81 15.31 2.55
CA LYS A 282 -20.26 15.53 2.56
C LYS A 282 -20.90 14.92 1.32
N GLY A 283 -22.04 14.27 1.53
CA GLY A 283 -22.87 13.71 0.47
C GLY A 283 -22.17 12.62 -0.34
N LYS A 284 -22.53 12.55 -1.62
CA LYS A 284 -22.10 11.44 -2.49
C LYS A 284 -20.78 11.75 -3.16
N HIS A 285 -19.87 10.79 -3.12
CA HIS A 285 -18.73 10.75 -4.02
C HIS A 285 -19.07 9.86 -5.21
N ILE A 286 -18.67 10.30 -6.41
CA ILE A 286 -18.94 9.61 -7.66
C ILE A 286 -17.60 9.31 -8.33
N LEU A 287 -17.37 8.03 -8.62
CA LEU A 287 -16.26 7.52 -9.40
C LEU A 287 -16.71 7.35 -10.86
N HIS A 288 -15.96 7.94 -11.79
CA HIS A 288 -16.21 7.85 -13.22
C HIS A 288 -15.30 6.82 -13.87
N LEU A 289 -15.90 5.99 -14.72
CA LEU A 289 -15.28 4.86 -15.40
C LEU A 289 -15.54 4.97 -16.91
N GLY A 290 -14.68 4.36 -17.72
CA GLY A 290 -14.90 4.20 -19.15
C GLY A 290 -13.79 4.76 -20.01
N SER A 291 -14.17 5.16 -21.23
CA SER A 291 -13.26 5.54 -22.30
C SER A 291 -12.63 6.92 -22.07
N GLU A 292 -13.43 7.88 -21.61
CA GLU A 292 -12.97 9.23 -21.24
C GLU A 292 -12.35 9.24 -19.84
N TYR A 293 -12.95 8.51 -18.90
CA TYR A 293 -12.58 8.49 -17.49
C TYR A 293 -12.01 7.13 -17.08
N GLN A 294 -10.76 6.93 -17.46
CA GLN A 294 -10.04 5.68 -17.24
C GLN A 294 -9.53 5.54 -15.80
N SER A 295 -10.44 5.43 -14.82
CA SER A 295 -10.03 5.17 -13.43
C SER A 295 -9.37 3.80 -13.29
N HIS A 296 -8.15 3.76 -12.74
CA HIS A 296 -7.34 2.55 -12.63
C HIS A 296 -6.36 2.60 -11.47
N ILE A 297 -5.82 1.44 -11.09
CA ILE A 297 -4.68 1.31 -10.20
C ILE A 297 -3.47 0.88 -11.02
N ILE A 298 -2.30 1.49 -10.80
CA ILE A 298 -1.03 1.02 -11.34
C ILE A 298 -0.43 0.06 -10.32
N LEU A 299 -0.28 -1.21 -10.70
CA LEU A 299 0.15 -2.29 -9.82
C LEU A 299 1.55 -2.82 -10.20
N PRO A 300 2.43 -3.10 -9.22
CA PRO A 300 3.82 -3.49 -9.47
C PRO A 300 4.02 -5.01 -9.61
N PHE A 301 3.73 -5.60 -10.78
CA PHE A 301 3.90 -7.05 -10.99
C PHE A 301 5.37 -7.45 -11.09
N VAL A 302 5.72 -8.62 -10.57
CA VAL A 302 7.11 -9.11 -10.44
C VAL A 302 7.23 -10.60 -10.77
#